data_AF-A0A2P5CW82-F1
#
_entry.id   AF-A0A2P5CW82-F1
#
_cell.length_a   1.000
_cell.length_b   1.000
_cell.length_c   1.000
_cell.angle_alpha   90.00
_cell.angle_beta   90.00
_cell.angle_gamma   90.00
#
_symmetry.space_group_name_H-M   'P 1'
#
loop_
_entity.id
_entity.type
_entity.pdbx_description
1 polymer ?
#
loop_
_entity_poly.entity_id
_entity_poly.type
_entity_poly.pdbx_seq_one_letter_code
_entity_poly.pdbx_strand_id
1 'polypeptide(L)'
;MATRYLVVSTVAVVLACVVAEGGNAAAMTLSSRLIHRFSEEAKRFRVSGKGNGNGNDSSWEWGERRSVDYYGRLLASDVQRQKMRLASQFLLLFPSEGSQTMSLGNDFGWLHYTWIDIGTPNVPFLVALDVGSDLLWIPCDCIQCAPLSSSYYSSLAKKPQGVSSSGKEVSMRSLTKDRDLNEYAPSGSSTSKHLSCGHQLCDLGPNCKNPKQPCPYIVNYHTENTSTSGLLVEDILHLAAWKNDTSNSSVQAPVIIGCGMKQSGGYLEGIAPDGLMGLGLGEISVPSFLAKAGLVRNSFSLCFDEDSSGWLFFGDQGPVNQHSTSFLPSTSNGNYDTYIVGVQAFCIGNSCIKETSFKALVDSGTSFTFLPQDVYEKVSKEFDRRVNATRTSYEGYPWKYCYKTSSRALPKIPSVTLLFPADNSFVVYDPVFPVNNNVGVVGFCFAIQPGDEEIGIIGQNFMTGYRMVFDREALKFGWSRSNCQDLSDAKSLNLTPPPIGTPANPLPTNEQQSNPGQHAVAPAVAGRAPSKSSAASSWITELRFSLLRLSLLILQLHIVLDFLMGTCFF
;
A
#
# COMPACT_ATOMS: atom_id res chain seq x y z
N MET A 1 38.51 -61.42 24.91
CA MET A 1 38.45 -60.85 23.55
C MET A 1 37.52 -59.64 23.55
N ALA A 2 37.79 -58.66 24.42
CA ALA A 2 36.89 -57.52 24.71
C ALA A 2 37.70 -56.26 25.09
N THR A 3 38.85 -56.04 24.45
CA THR A 3 39.76 -54.94 24.79
C THR A 3 40.51 -54.38 23.58
N ARG A 4 39.95 -54.52 22.37
CA ARG A 4 40.51 -53.95 21.13
C ARG A 4 39.50 -53.18 20.25
N TYR A 5 38.28 -52.95 20.72
CA TYR A 5 37.28 -52.12 20.03
C TYR A 5 37.04 -50.73 20.66
N LEU A 6 37.75 -50.39 21.75
CA LEU A 6 37.56 -49.11 22.45
C LEU A 6 38.55 -48.01 22.03
N VAL A 7 39.53 -48.31 21.18
CA VAL A 7 40.60 -47.35 20.79
C VAL A 7 40.40 -46.77 19.38
N VAL A 8 39.50 -47.35 18.57
CA VAL A 8 39.16 -46.80 17.23
C VAL A 8 37.95 -45.85 17.30
N SER A 9 37.14 -45.91 18.37
CA SER A 9 35.97 -45.03 18.53
C SER A 9 36.31 -43.67 19.18
N THR A 10 37.44 -43.57 19.88
CA THR A 10 37.88 -42.33 20.54
C THR A 10 38.70 -41.39 19.65
N VAL A 11 39.28 -41.88 18.54
CA VAL A 11 40.03 -41.02 17.59
C VAL A 11 39.12 -40.39 16.52
N ALA A 12 38.00 -41.03 16.19
CA ALA A 12 37.02 -40.45 15.26
C ALA A 12 36.18 -39.32 15.89
N VAL A 13 35.98 -39.32 17.20
CA VAL A 13 35.23 -38.27 17.90
C VAL A 13 36.07 -37.01 18.15
N VAL A 14 37.40 -37.15 18.30
CA VAL A 14 38.29 -35.99 18.52
C VAL A 14 38.62 -35.26 17.21
N LEU A 15 38.61 -35.94 16.05
CA LEU A 15 38.76 -35.25 14.76
C LEU A 15 37.48 -34.56 14.26
N ALA A 16 36.30 -34.95 14.76
CA ALA A 16 35.04 -34.28 14.46
C ALA A 16 34.84 -32.99 15.27
N CYS A 17 35.59 -32.80 16.36
CA CYS A 17 35.50 -31.60 17.20
C CYS A 17 36.46 -30.47 16.81
N VAL A 18 37.37 -30.67 15.84
CA VAL A 18 38.36 -29.64 15.44
C VAL A 18 38.04 -29.00 14.07
N VAL A 19 37.00 -29.46 13.36
CA VAL A 19 36.55 -28.83 12.08
C VAL A 19 35.31 -27.93 12.29
N ALA A 20 34.92 -27.67 13.54
CA ALA A 20 33.77 -26.81 13.89
C ALA A 20 34.17 -25.44 14.45
N GLU A 21 35.45 -25.04 14.38
CA GLU A 21 35.91 -23.69 14.68
C GLU A 21 36.37 -23.01 13.39
N GLY A 22 35.43 -22.38 12.69
CA GLY A 22 35.71 -21.73 11.41
C GLY A 22 34.51 -21.02 10.82
N GLY A 23 33.79 -20.25 11.64
CA GLY A 23 32.69 -19.41 11.17
C GLY A 23 32.20 -18.51 12.29
N ASN A 24 32.53 -17.22 12.21
CA ASN A 24 31.96 -16.18 13.07
C ASN A 24 30.44 -16.11 12.86
N ALA A 25 29.70 -16.96 13.55
CA ALA A 25 28.31 -16.70 13.87
C ALA A 25 28.32 -15.93 15.19
N ALA A 26 28.11 -14.62 15.12
CA ALA A 26 27.75 -13.85 16.30
C ALA A 26 26.37 -14.33 16.77
N ALA A 27 26.36 -15.39 17.59
CA ALA A 27 25.20 -15.77 18.37
C ALA A 27 24.98 -14.65 19.39
N MET A 28 24.18 -13.65 19.01
CA MET A 28 23.66 -12.68 19.95
C MET A 28 22.71 -13.42 20.88
N THR A 29 23.22 -13.82 22.03
CA THR A 29 22.39 -14.24 23.16
C THR A 29 21.58 -13.02 23.58
N LEU A 30 20.28 -13.03 23.24
CA LEU A 30 19.32 -12.03 23.69
C LEU A 30 19.21 -12.11 25.21
N SER A 31 19.90 -11.21 25.91
CA SER A 31 19.65 -10.94 27.32
C SER A 31 18.59 -9.86 27.41
N SER A 32 17.33 -10.25 27.56
CA SER A 32 16.28 -9.32 27.96
C SER A 32 16.34 -9.16 29.48
N ARG A 33 16.94 -8.05 29.94
CA ARG A 33 16.87 -7.68 31.35
C ARG A 33 15.43 -7.25 31.66
N LEU A 34 14.67 -8.14 32.30
CA LEU A 34 13.34 -7.84 32.82
C LEU A 34 13.45 -6.83 33.97
N ILE A 35 13.30 -5.54 33.64
CA ILE A 35 13.22 -4.48 34.63
C ILE A 35 11.80 -4.45 35.18
N HIS A 36 11.65 -4.91 36.42
CA HIS A 36 10.35 -4.94 37.09
C HIS A 36 9.71 -3.54 37.13
N ARG A 37 8.41 -3.43 36.83
CA ARG A 37 7.64 -2.17 36.71
C ARG A 37 7.75 -1.25 37.94
N PHE A 38 8.07 -1.81 39.10
CA PHE A 38 8.22 -1.10 40.37
C PHE A 38 9.67 -0.97 40.85
N SER A 39 10.65 -1.43 40.05
CA SER A 39 12.06 -1.31 40.39
C SER A 39 12.50 0.16 40.43
N GLU A 40 13.47 0.46 41.28
CA GLU A 40 14.10 1.78 41.35
C GLU A 40 14.72 2.18 39.99
N GLU A 41 15.17 1.20 39.22
CA GLU A 41 15.66 1.41 37.86
C GLU A 41 14.57 1.91 36.91
N ALA A 42 13.38 1.28 36.91
CA ALA A 42 12.23 1.76 36.14
C ALA A 42 11.74 3.16 36.58
N LYS A 43 11.87 3.49 37.89
CA LYS A 43 11.52 4.81 38.43
C LYS A 43 12.48 5.90 37.93
N ARG A 44 13.79 5.61 37.89
CA ARG A 44 14.82 6.57 37.42
C ARG A 44 14.64 6.97 35.95
N PHE A 45 14.28 6.05 35.07
CA PHE A 45 14.01 6.38 33.65
C PHE A 45 12.84 7.34 33.46
N ARG A 46 11.87 7.38 34.39
CA ARG A 46 10.71 8.28 34.31
C ARG A 46 11.01 9.70 34.80
N VAL A 47 12.08 9.89 35.55
CA VAL A 47 12.50 11.21 36.08
C VAL A 47 13.28 12.01 35.03
N SER A 48 14.01 11.35 34.12
CA SER A 48 14.87 12.02 33.14
C SER A 48 14.11 12.78 32.02
N GLY A 49 12.78 12.67 31.96
CA GLY A 49 11.93 13.31 30.93
C GLY A 49 11.32 14.67 31.32
N LYS A 50 11.56 15.18 32.53
CA LYS A 50 11.09 16.51 32.95
C LYS A 50 12.29 17.40 33.25
N GLY A 51 12.41 18.50 32.52
CA GLY A 51 13.38 19.57 32.77
C GLY A 51 13.28 20.11 34.20
N ASN A 52 14.44 20.53 34.71
CA ASN A 52 14.69 21.14 36.01
C ASN A 52 13.47 21.79 36.69
N GLY A 53 12.93 21.11 37.68
CA GLY A 53 12.09 21.69 38.73
C GLY A 53 12.59 21.19 40.07
N ASN A 54 13.20 22.08 40.85
CA ASN A 54 13.58 21.82 42.24
C ASN A 54 12.31 21.49 43.05
N GLY A 55 12.22 20.25 43.50
CA GLY A 55 11.19 19.79 44.42
C GLY A 55 11.58 18.44 45.00
N ASN A 56 12.14 18.45 46.20
CA ASN A 56 12.23 17.27 47.05
C ASN A 56 10.82 16.83 47.40
N ASP A 57 10.23 15.95 46.61
CA ASP A 57 9.05 15.19 47.03
C ASP A 57 9.18 13.73 46.60
N SER A 58 9.73 12.94 47.52
CA SER A 58 9.89 11.51 47.40
C SER A 58 8.61 10.80 47.85
N SER A 59 7.55 10.79 47.02
CA SER A 59 6.45 9.81 47.12
C SER A 59 5.49 9.91 45.93
N TRP A 60 5.73 9.14 44.88
CA TRP A 60 4.70 8.89 43.85
C TRP A 60 3.85 7.69 44.30
N GLU A 61 2.87 7.92 45.17
CA GLU A 61 1.91 6.90 45.57
C GLU A 61 0.97 6.57 44.40
N TRP A 62 0.88 5.30 44.02
CA TRP A 62 -0.02 4.78 42.98
C TRP A 62 -1.50 4.84 43.37
N GLY A 63 -1.86 5.59 44.41
CA GLY A 63 -3.16 5.45 45.08
C GLY A 63 -3.35 4.06 45.71
N GLU A 64 -4.50 3.85 46.33
CA GLU A 64 -4.84 2.57 46.94
C GLU A 64 -5.04 1.48 45.88
N ARG A 65 -4.35 0.33 46.04
CA ARG A 65 -4.44 -0.79 45.09
C ARG A 65 -5.90 -1.24 44.93
N ARG A 66 -6.31 -1.47 43.67
CA ARG A 66 -7.66 -1.88 43.25
C ARG A 66 -8.73 -0.78 43.31
N SER A 67 -8.35 0.48 43.54
CA SER A 67 -9.27 1.62 43.35
C SER A 67 -9.47 1.96 41.87
N VAL A 68 -10.57 2.65 41.54
CA VAL A 68 -10.82 3.16 40.18
C VAL A 68 -9.72 4.15 39.75
N ASP A 69 -9.23 4.98 40.68
CA ASP A 69 -8.11 5.91 40.42
C ASP A 69 -6.80 5.16 40.11
N TYR A 70 -6.52 4.06 40.81
CA TYR A 70 -5.39 3.17 40.52
C TYR A 70 -5.44 2.63 39.09
N TYR A 71 -6.60 2.11 38.66
CA TYR A 71 -6.77 1.61 37.29
C TYR A 71 -6.75 2.74 36.24
N GLY A 72 -7.32 3.90 36.55
CA GLY A 72 -7.25 5.09 35.69
C GLY A 72 -5.81 5.55 35.47
N ARG A 73 -4.99 5.58 36.52
CA ARG A 73 -3.55 5.88 36.44
C ARG A 73 -2.74 4.79 35.75
N LEU A 74 -3.14 3.52 35.92
CA LEU A 74 -2.53 2.39 35.20
C LEU A 74 -2.75 2.53 33.70
N LEU A 75 -4.00 2.79 33.28
CA LEU A 75 -4.40 3.01 31.90
C LEU A 75 -3.70 4.24 31.32
N ALA A 76 -3.70 5.37 32.02
CA ALA A 76 -3.00 6.58 31.60
C ALA A 76 -1.48 6.35 31.47
N SER A 77 -0.87 5.62 32.40
CA SER A 77 0.55 5.25 32.33
C SER A 77 0.85 4.30 31.17
N ASP A 78 -0.05 3.38 30.83
CA ASP A 78 0.16 2.43 29.73
C ASP A 78 -0.14 3.07 28.37
N VAL A 79 -1.16 3.94 28.26
CA VAL A 79 -1.37 4.84 27.10
C VAL A 79 -0.16 5.75 26.92
N GLN A 80 0.37 6.35 28.00
CA GLN A 80 1.55 7.20 27.91
C GLN A 80 2.80 6.40 27.55
N ARG A 81 2.90 5.11 27.94
CA ARG A 81 3.98 4.20 27.55
C ARG A 81 3.88 3.79 26.09
N GLN A 82 2.67 3.59 25.56
CA GLN A 82 2.42 3.39 24.13
C GLN A 82 2.68 4.66 23.32
N LYS A 83 2.39 5.83 23.89
CA LYS A 83 2.72 7.14 23.31
C LYS A 83 4.18 7.55 23.50
N MET A 84 4.94 6.88 24.36
CA MET A 84 6.39 7.09 24.41
C MET A 84 6.90 6.59 23.06
N ARG A 85 7.37 7.54 22.24
CA ARG A 85 8.13 7.30 21.02
C ARG A 85 9.35 6.44 21.37
N LEU A 86 9.15 5.12 21.49
CA LEU A 86 10.24 4.17 21.43
C LEU A 86 11.00 4.52 20.16
N ALA A 87 12.31 4.72 20.30
CA ALA A 87 13.16 4.91 19.14
C ALA A 87 12.92 3.68 18.24
N SER A 88 12.49 3.91 17.00
CA SER A 88 12.41 2.82 16.04
C SER A 88 13.79 2.23 15.86
N GLN A 89 13.88 0.91 15.69
CA GLN A 89 15.17 0.25 15.50
C GLN A 89 15.88 0.77 14.25
N PHE A 90 15.10 1.06 13.21
CA PHE A 90 15.56 1.58 11.93
C PHE A 90 14.87 2.90 11.61
N LEU A 91 15.61 3.75 10.87
CA LEU A 91 15.06 5.00 10.37
C LEU A 91 14.12 4.73 9.19
N LEU A 92 14.62 3.98 8.20
CA LEU A 92 13.87 3.56 7.02
C LEU A 92 14.09 2.07 6.77
N LEU A 93 13.02 1.40 6.35
CA LEU A 93 13.07 0.04 5.77
C LEU A 93 12.51 0.06 4.35
N PHE A 94 12.99 -0.85 3.54
CA PHE A 94 12.51 -1.09 2.18
C PHE A 94 12.68 -2.59 1.83
N PRO A 95 12.05 -3.11 0.77
CA PRO A 95 12.22 -4.50 0.35
C PRO A 95 13.69 -4.90 0.14
N SER A 96 14.04 -6.16 0.44
CA SER A 96 15.43 -6.65 0.29
C SER A 96 15.97 -6.55 -1.14
N GLU A 97 15.10 -6.66 -2.15
CA GLU A 97 15.42 -6.52 -3.57
C GLU A 97 15.66 -5.05 -3.99
N GLY A 98 15.41 -4.09 -3.09
CA GLY A 98 15.63 -2.67 -3.30
C GLY A 98 14.38 -1.83 -3.02
N SER A 99 14.56 -0.51 -2.87
CA SER A 99 13.45 0.42 -2.66
C SER A 99 12.71 0.80 -3.94
N GLN A 100 13.28 0.49 -5.10
CA GLN A 100 12.78 0.92 -6.39
C GLN A 100 11.41 0.31 -6.70
N THR A 101 10.55 1.12 -7.32
CA THR A 101 9.26 0.71 -7.84
C THR A 101 9.20 0.99 -9.33
N MET A 102 8.33 0.28 -10.04
CA MET A 102 8.13 0.48 -11.47
C MET A 102 6.67 0.37 -11.89
N SER A 103 6.26 1.14 -12.89
CA SER A 103 5.02 0.87 -13.61
C SER A 103 5.25 0.02 -14.85
N LEU A 104 4.39 -0.98 -15.05
CA LEU A 104 4.46 -1.93 -16.17
C LEU A 104 3.34 -1.71 -17.20
N GLY A 105 2.71 -0.54 -17.17
CA GLY A 105 1.76 -0.11 -18.20
C GLY A 105 0.50 -0.98 -18.29
N ASN A 106 -0.04 -1.11 -19.51
CA ASN A 106 -1.34 -1.74 -19.79
C ASN A 106 -1.49 -3.14 -19.20
N ASP A 107 -0.48 -4.00 -19.39
CA ASP A 107 -0.53 -5.42 -19.00
C ASP A 107 -0.72 -5.60 -17.49
N PHE A 108 -0.37 -4.57 -16.71
CA PHE A 108 -0.38 -4.57 -15.25
C PHE A 108 -1.28 -3.47 -14.67
N GLY A 109 -2.26 -3.01 -15.46
CA GLY A 109 -3.27 -2.05 -15.02
C GLY A 109 -2.73 -0.66 -14.69
N TRP A 110 -1.56 -0.28 -15.22
CA TRP A 110 -0.88 0.99 -14.92
C TRP A 110 -0.58 1.21 -13.45
N LEU A 111 -0.44 0.13 -12.67
CA LEU A 111 -0.06 0.24 -11.27
C LEU A 111 1.45 0.33 -11.09
N HIS A 112 1.90 0.73 -9.89
CA HIS A 112 3.30 0.63 -9.48
C HIS A 112 3.53 -0.65 -8.69
N TYR A 113 4.68 -1.27 -8.97
CA TYR A 113 5.06 -2.56 -8.45
C TYR A 113 6.42 -2.50 -7.77
N THR A 114 6.64 -3.38 -6.81
CA THR A 114 7.95 -3.60 -6.19
C THR A 114 8.22 -5.08 -6.03
N TRP A 115 9.49 -5.45 -6.02
CA TRP A 115 9.91 -6.82 -5.70
C TRP A 115 10.01 -6.99 -4.19
N ILE A 116 9.40 -8.04 -3.67
CA ILE A 116 9.52 -8.46 -2.27
C ILE A 116 9.96 -9.90 -2.17
N ASP A 117 10.55 -10.27 -1.05
CA ASP A 117 10.99 -11.62 -0.75
C ASP A 117 10.23 -12.19 0.44
N ILE A 118 9.64 -13.37 0.26
CA ILE A 118 8.85 -14.07 1.27
C ILE A 118 9.40 -15.47 1.54
N GLY A 119 9.43 -15.88 2.81
CA GLY A 119 9.65 -17.26 3.23
C GLY A 119 11.11 -17.63 3.53
N THR A 120 11.32 -18.89 3.89
CA THR A 120 12.64 -19.46 4.20
C THR A 120 12.82 -20.85 3.56
N PRO A 121 13.55 -20.97 2.43
CA PRO A 121 14.31 -19.91 1.74
C PRO A 121 13.40 -18.83 1.13
N ASN A 122 13.95 -17.64 0.89
CA ASN A 122 13.20 -16.52 0.33
C ASN A 122 12.83 -16.78 -1.14
N VAL A 123 11.59 -16.46 -1.48
CA VAL A 123 11.03 -16.49 -2.83
C VAL A 123 10.58 -15.08 -3.20
N PRO A 124 10.94 -14.59 -4.41
CA PRO A 124 10.65 -13.24 -4.84
C PRO A 124 9.26 -13.12 -5.48
N PHE A 125 8.55 -12.01 -5.21
CA PHE A 125 7.23 -11.70 -5.76
C PHE A 125 7.15 -10.24 -6.21
N LEU A 126 6.59 -10.00 -7.39
CA LEU A 126 6.37 -8.66 -7.95
C LEU A 126 4.96 -8.16 -7.59
N VAL A 127 4.87 -7.45 -6.49
CA VAL A 127 3.57 -7.05 -5.92
C VAL A 127 3.16 -5.64 -6.32
N ALA A 128 1.89 -5.46 -6.65
CA ALA A 128 1.29 -4.13 -6.82
C ALA A 128 1.21 -3.39 -5.48
N LEU A 129 1.48 -2.09 -5.47
CA LEU A 129 1.40 -1.26 -4.27
C LEU A 129 0.01 -0.64 -4.12
N ASP A 130 -0.74 -1.06 -3.11
CA ASP A 130 -2.13 -0.67 -2.93
C ASP A 130 -2.37 -0.03 -1.56
N VAL A 131 -2.53 1.29 -1.56
CA VAL A 131 -2.84 2.07 -0.36
C VAL A 131 -4.33 1.98 0.02
N GLY A 132 -5.20 1.58 -0.91
CA GLY A 132 -6.64 1.43 -0.71
C GLY A 132 -7.07 0.14 -0.01
N SER A 133 -6.17 -0.84 0.16
CA SER A 133 -6.44 -2.10 0.84
C SER A 133 -5.40 -2.48 1.90
N ASP A 134 -5.74 -3.42 2.79
CA ASP A 134 -4.90 -3.78 3.94
C ASP A 134 -4.04 -5.03 3.73
N LEU A 135 -4.53 -6.02 2.97
CA LEU A 135 -3.92 -7.36 2.95
C LEU A 135 -2.81 -7.46 1.90
N LEU A 136 -1.62 -7.93 2.31
CA LEU A 136 -0.65 -8.50 1.38
C LEU A 136 -1.13 -9.88 0.95
N TRP A 137 -1.33 -10.12 -0.35
CA TRP A 137 -1.64 -11.44 -0.88
C TRP A 137 -0.77 -11.75 -2.10
N ILE A 138 -0.45 -13.03 -2.25
CA ILE A 138 0.35 -13.58 -3.36
C ILE A 138 -0.30 -14.87 -3.87
N PRO A 139 -0.16 -15.22 -5.16
CA PRO A 139 -0.64 -16.49 -5.68
C PRO A 139 0.02 -17.66 -4.94
N CYS A 140 -0.78 -18.63 -4.55
CA CYS A 140 -0.34 -19.71 -3.67
C CYS A 140 -1.26 -20.92 -3.78
N ASP A 141 -0.66 -22.12 -3.93
CA ASP A 141 -1.37 -23.38 -4.19
C ASP A 141 -2.55 -23.17 -5.16
N CYS A 142 -2.23 -22.58 -6.31
CA CYS A 142 -3.17 -21.92 -7.19
C CYS A 142 -4.19 -22.90 -7.78
N ILE A 143 -5.48 -22.55 -7.62
CA ILE A 143 -6.61 -23.25 -8.24
C ILE A 143 -7.10 -22.46 -9.46
N GLN A 144 -7.15 -21.14 -9.34
CA GLN A 144 -7.59 -20.23 -10.40
C GLN A 144 -6.89 -18.88 -10.25
N CYS A 145 -5.81 -18.65 -11.00
CA CYS A 145 -5.02 -17.41 -10.94
C CYS A 145 -4.60 -16.99 -12.34
N ALA A 146 -4.08 -15.78 -12.48
CA ALA A 146 -3.48 -15.32 -13.72
C ALA A 146 -2.27 -16.18 -14.15
N PRO A 147 -1.94 -16.20 -15.45
CA PRO A 147 -0.74 -16.88 -15.93
C PRO A 147 0.54 -16.29 -15.31
N LEU A 148 1.42 -17.12 -14.76
CA LEU A 148 2.68 -16.65 -14.14
C LEU A 148 3.86 -16.57 -15.12
N SER A 149 3.70 -17.07 -16.35
CA SER A 149 4.77 -17.01 -17.34
C SER A 149 4.97 -15.57 -17.83
N SER A 150 6.21 -15.10 -17.77
CA SER A 150 6.63 -13.80 -18.30
C SER A 150 6.27 -13.61 -19.78
N SER A 151 6.20 -14.71 -20.56
CA SER A 151 5.82 -14.70 -21.97
C SER A 151 4.38 -14.24 -22.24
N TYR A 152 3.49 -14.34 -21.24
CA TYR A 152 2.12 -13.85 -21.33
C TYR A 152 2.07 -12.31 -21.32
N TYR A 153 3.09 -11.67 -20.75
CA TYR A 153 3.13 -10.23 -20.54
C TYR A 153 4.12 -9.56 -21.49
N SER A 154 3.61 -8.75 -22.41
CA SER A 154 4.45 -8.04 -23.39
C SER A 154 5.47 -7.10 -22.72
N SER A 155 5.12 -6.60 -21.54
CA SER A 155 5.94 -5.72 -20.72
C SER A 155 7.12 -6.44 -20.04
N LEU A 156 7.01 -7.76 -19.82
CA LEU A 156 8.09 -8.60 -19.28
C LEU A 156 8.87 -9.34 -20.40
N ALA A 157 8.24 -9.65 -21.53
CA ALA A 157 8.80 -10.47 -22.60
C ALA A 157 9.81 -9.76 -23.55
N LYS A 158 10.12 -8.47 -23.38
CA LYS A 158 10.99 -7.73 -24.33
C LYS A 158 12.47 -8.15 -24.25
N LYS A 159 12.90 -9.01 -25.17
CA LYS A 159 14.33 -9.25 -25.49
C LYS A 159 15.03 -7.96 -25.96
N PRO A 160 16.31 -7.73 -25.60
CA PRO A 160 17.05 -6.58 -26.10
C PRO A 160 17.23 -6.66 -27.61
N GLN A 161 16.68 -5.68 -28.33
CA GLN A 161 17.02 -5.40 -29.71
C GLN A 161 18.01 -4.23 -29.71
N GLY A 162 19.29 -4.52 -29.90
CA GLY A 162 20.32 -3.53 -30.23
C GLY A 162 21.17 -3.03 -29.06
N VAL A 163 22.46 -3.37 -29.12
CA VAL A 163 23.55 -2.70 -28.41
C VAL A 163 23.58 -1.23 -28.86
N SER A 164 23.42 -0.31 -27.90
CA SER A 164 23.75 1.11 -28.06
C SER A 164 25.17 1.35 -27.56
N SER A 165 26.00 1.88 -28.45
CA SER A 165 27.43 2.18 -28.28
C SER A 165 27.67 3.48 -27.49
N SER A 166 27.14 3.58 -26.28
CA SER A 166 27.56 4.59 -25.30
C SER A 166 27.45 3.99 -23.91
N GLY A 167 28.57 3.48 -23.39
CA GLY A 167 28.67 2.67 -22.18
C GLY A 167 28.39 3.39 -20.86
N LYS A 168 27.18 3.94 -20.67
CA LYS A 168 26.60 4.37 -19.40
C LYS A 168 25.07 4.24 -19.45
N GLU A 169 24.59 3.01 -19.44
CA GLU A 169 23.19 2.72 -19.09
C GLU A 169 23.18 1.31 -18.47
N VAL A 170 23.41 1.24 -17.17
CA VAL A 170 23.29 0.00 -16.39
C VAL A 170 22.33 0.30 -15.25
N SER A 171 21.37 -0.62 -15.06
CA SER A 171 20.66 -0.90 -13.80
C SER A 171 19.23 -0.38 -13.59
N MET A 172 18.31 -0.56 -14.55
CA MET A 172 16.88 -0.70 -14.19
C MET A 172 16.14 -1.65 -15.15
N ARG A 173 16.36 -1.50 -16.46
CA ARG A 173 15.82 -2.41 -17.51
C ARG A 173 16.39 -3.84 -17.51
N SER A 174 17.27 -4.16 -16.56
CA SER A 174 17.90 -5.49 -16.42
C SER A 174 17.28 -6.33 -15.29
N LEU A 175 16.41 -5.75 -14.45
CA LEU A 175 15.80 -6.44 -13.30
C LEU A 175 14.53 -7.23 -13.66
N THR A 176 13.91 -6.94 -14.81
CA THR A 176 12.63 -7.55 -15.24
C THR A 176 12.74 -8.48 -16.44
N LYS A 177 13.92 -8.59 -17.06
CA LYS A 177 14.09 -9.43 -18.25
C LYS A 177 14.21 -10.89 -17.85
N ASP A 178 13.26 -11.70 -18.31
CA ASP A 178 13.24 -13.16 -18.20
C ASP A 178 13.03 -13.74 -16.78
N ARG A 179 12.46 -12.99 -15.82
CA ARG A 179 12.00 -13.56 -14.54
C ARG A 179 10.54 -13.94 -14.68
N ASP A 180 10.27 -15.25 -14.75
CA ASP A 180 8.91 -15.75 -14.54
C ASP A 180 8.44 -15.35 -13.13
N LEU A 181 7.13 -15.12 -13.01
CA LEU A 181 6.47 -14.83 -11.75
C LEU A 181 6.39 -16.11 -10.91
N ASN A 182 6.20 -15.99 -9.60
CA ASN A 182 6.29 -17.12 -8.70
C ASN A 182 4.94 -17.53 -8.13
N GLU A 183 4.87 -18.77 -7.68
CA GLU A 183 3.75 -19.27 -6.89
C GLU A 183 4.29 -19.64 -5.51
N TYR A 184 3.71 -19.06 -4.47
CA TYR A 184 4.13 -19.35 -3.11
C TYR A 184 3.60 -20.72 -2.67
N ALA A 185 4.51 -21.59 -2.26
CA ALA A 185 4.18 -22.88 -1.67
C ALA A 185 4.44 -22.84 -0.15
N PRO A 186 3.40 -22.80 0.71
CA PRO A 186 3.59 -22.78 2.16
C PRO A 186 4.45 -23.95 2.66
N SER A 187 4.26 -25.13 2.07
CA SER A 187 5.05 -26.34 2.37
C SER A 187 6.55 -26.23 2.00
N GLY A 188 6.90 -25.30 1.11
CA GLY A 188 8.27 -25.03 0.68
C GLY A 188 9.04 -24.08 1.59
N SER A 189 8.37 -23.41 2.53
CA SER A 189 8.98 -22.47 3.48
C SER A 189 9.00 -23.05 4.89
N SER A 190 10.19 -23.15 5.47
CA SER A 190 10.41 -23.66 6.84
C SER A 190 9.87 -22.72 7.94
N THR A 191 9.55 -21.47 7.61
CA THR A 191 8.99 -20.46 8.53
C THR A 191 7.49 -20.25 8.36
N SER A 192 6.88 -20.87 7.34
CA SER A 192 5.45 -20.74 7.05
C SER A 192 4.58 -21.37 8.14
N LYS A 193 3.53 -20.66 8.55
CA LYS A 193 2.54 -21.15 9.50
C LYS A 193 1.14 -20.73 9.09
N HIS A 194 0.19 -21.67 9.06
CA HIS A 194 -1.21 -21.30 8.86
C HIS A 194 -1.73 -20.47 10.02
N LEU A 195 -2.43 -19.39 9.71
CA LEU A 195 -3.18 -18.64 10.70
C LEU A 195 -4.46 -19.42 11.03
N SER A 196 -4.71 -19.71 12.30
CA SER A 196 -5.90 -20.47 12.71
C SER A 196 -7.14 -19.57 12.81
N CYS A 197 -8.33 -20.13 12.66
CA CYS A 197 -9.60 -19.43 12.89
C CYS A 197 -9.78 -18.86 14.31
N GLY A 198 -9.04 -19.34 15.31
CA GLY A 198 -9.04 -18.77 16.66
C GLY A 198 -8.17 -17.51 16.79
N HIS A 199 -7.48 -17.09 15.74
CA HIS A 199 -6.61 -15.92 15.75
C HIS A 199 -7.43 -14.63 15.62
N GLN A 200 -7.01 -13.56 16.31
CA GLN A 200 -7.75 -12.29 16.35
C GLN A 200 -7.88 -11.61 14.97
N LEU A 201 -6.90 -11.81 14.08
CA LEU A 201 -6.91 -11.28 12.71
C LEU A 201 -7.74 -12.12 11.73
N CYS A 202 -8.39 -13.19 12.19
CA CYS A 202 -9.29 -13.98 11.35
C CYS A 202 -10.70 -13.39 11.39
N ASP A 203 -10.97 -12.43 10.51
CA ASP A 203 -12.27 -11.72 10.48
C ASP A 203 -13.45 -12.64 10.08
N LEU A 204 -13.18 -13.74 9.36
CA LEU A 204 -14.19 -14.67 8.86
C LEU A 204 -14.69 -15.70 9.89
N GLY A 205 -14.77 -15.31 11.17
CA GLY A 205 -15.44 -16.05 12.25
C GLY A 205 -16.74 -16.80 11.88
N PRO A 206 -17.56 -16.39 10.87
CA PRO A 206 -18.73 -17.15 10.44
C PRO A 206 -18.48 -18.41 9.59
N ASN A 207 -17.47 -18.43 8.71
CA ASN A 207 -17.15 -19.63 7.90
C ASN A 207 -16.26 -20.62 8.66
N CYS A 208 -15.83 -20.21 9.85
CA CYS A 208 -14.94 -20.98 10.69
C CYS A 208 -15.68 -22.01 11.55
N LYS A 209 -15.86 -23.25 11.06
CA LYS A 209 -16.38 -24.39 11.86
C LYS A 209 -15.56 -24.79 13.10
N ASN A 210 -14.24 -24.58 13.11
CA ASN A 210 -13.34 -25.01 14.20
C ASN A 210 -12.23 -23.95 14.43
N PRO A 211 -11.96 -23.51 15.67
CA PRO A 211 -10.88 -22.56 15.97
C PRO A 211 -9.48 -23.00 15.50
N LYS A 212 -9.22 -24.30 15.40
CA LYS A 212 -7.90 -24.83 14.99
C LYS A 212 -7.70 -24.93 13.48
N GLN A 213 -8.77 -24.82 12.69
CA GLN A 213 -8.62 -24.96 11.25
C GLN A 213 -7.95 -23.70 10.65
N PRO A 214 -7.33 -23.80 9.46
CA PRO A 214 -6.78 -22.65 8.76
C PRO A 214 -7.86 -21.58 8.51
N CYS A 215 -7.48 -20.31 8.70
CA CYS A 215 -8.37 -19.17 8.54
C CYS A 215 -8.58 -18.90 7.04
N PRO A 216 -9.82 -19.00 6.53
CA PRO A 216 -10.11 -18.56 5.18
C PRO A 216 -10.09 -17.04 5.11
N TYR A 217 -9.85 -16.51 3.91
CA TYR A 217 -10.08 -15.10 3.61
C TYR A 217 -10.72 -14.92 2.24
N ILE A 218 -11.41 -13.79 2.08
CA ILE A 218 -11.87 -13.27 0.80
C ILE A 218 -11.76 -11.74 0.86
N VAL A 219 -11.14 -11.15 -0.15
CA VAL A 219 -11.12 -9.70 -0.35
C VAL A 219 -11.79 -9.41 -1.68
N ASN A 220 -12.79 -8.53 -1.66
CA ASN A 220 -13.47 -8.03 -2.84
C ASN A 220 -12.98 -6.59 -3.09
N TYR A 221 -12.67 -6.27 -4.33
CA TYR A 221 -12.23 -4.95 -4.74
C TYR A 221 -13.35 -4.22 -5.49
N HIS A 222 -13.26 -2.90 -5.59
CA HIS A 222 -14.31 -2.07 -6.21
C HIS A 222 -14.47 -2.34 -7.71
N THR A 223 -13.44 -2.81 -8.38
CA THR A 223 -13.50 -3.18 -9.80
C THR A 223 -14.38 -4.41 -10.02
N GLU A 224 -15.15 -4.40 -11.10
CA GLU A 224 -16.20 -5.38 -11.34
C GLU A 224 -15.66 -6.83 -11.26
N ASN A 225 -16.35 -7.66 -10.46
CA ASN A 225 -16.02 -9.07 -10.24
C ASN A 225 -14.56 -9.35 -9.84
N THR A 226 -13.84 -8.38 -9.26
CA THR A 226 -12.44 -8.53 -8.91
C THR A 226 -12.27 -8.90 -7.45
N SER A 227 -11.67 -10.07 -7.18
CA SER A 227 -11.49 -10.60 -5.83
C SER A 227 -10.27 -11.52 -5.73
N THR A 228 -9.80 -11.74 -4.51
CA THR A 228 -8.86 -12.81 -4.16
C THR A 228 -9.37 -13.56 -2.93
N SER A 229 -9.16 -14.89 -2.91
CA SER A 229 -9.58 -15.73 -1.79
C SER A 229 -8.67 -16.95 -1.61
N GLY A 230 -8.63 -17.44 -0.38
CA GLY A 230 -7.83 -18.61 0.00
C GLY A 230 -7.65 -18.68 1.51
N LEU A 231 -6.42 -18.90 1.99
CA LEU A 231 -6.10 -19.05 3.40
C LEU A 231 -5.11 -18.00 3.88
N LEU A 232 -5.21 -17.58 5.15
CA LEU A 232 -4.20 -16.71 5.77
C LEU A 232 -3.01 -17.53 6.28
N VAL A 233 -1.82 -17.03 6.01
CA VAL A 233 -0.53 -17.64 6.36
C VAL A 233 0.36 -16.57 7.00
N GLU A 234 1.05 -16.91 8.08
CA GLU A 234 2.16 -16.13 8.63
C GLU A 234 3.47 -16.64 8.00
N ASP A 235 4.27 -15.74 7.45
CA ASP A 235 5.64 -16.05 7.04
C ASP A 235 6.53 -14.79 7.12
N ILE A 236 7.81 -14.91 6.75
CA ILE A 236 8.81 -13.86 6.86
C ILE A 236 8.90 -13.04 5.58
N LEU A 237 8.71 -11.72 5.73
CA LEU A 237 9.09 -10.71 4.74
C LEU A 237 10.54 -10.27 4.97
N HIS A 238 11.34 -10.29 3.91
CA HIS A 238 12.73 -9.83 3.94
C HIS A 238 12.83 -8.37 3.49
N LEU A 239 13.53 -7.58 4.29
CA LEU A 239 13.70 -6.14 4.14
C LEU A 239 15.19 -5.79 4.26
N ALA A 240 15.55 -4.61 3.79
CA ALA A 240 16.83 -3.97 4.03
C ALA A 240 16.61 -2.66 4.78
N ALA A 241 17.57 -2.30 5.62
CA ALA A 241 17.54 -1.04 6.35
C ALA A 241 18.50 0.00 5.78
N TRP A 242 18.04 1.25 5.79
CA TRP A 242 18.91 2.40 5.60
C TRP A 242 19.65 2.69 6.90
N LYS A 243 20.97 2.44 6.95
CA LYS A 243 21.81 2.77 8.11
C LYS A 243 22.90 3.76 7.68
N ASN A 244 23.02 4.87 8.43
CA ASN A 244 24.03 5.91 8.24
C ASN A 244 25.41 5.32 7.92
N ASP A 245 25.81 5.48 6.66
CA ASP A 245 27.15 5.25 6.11
C ASP A 245 27.75 3.83 6.11
N THR A 246 27.04 2.76 6.48
CA THR A 246 27.53 1.38 6.20
C THR A 246 26.47 0.28 6.34
N SER A 247 26.27 -0.43 5.23
CA SER A 247 25.60 -1.72 5.04
C SER A 247 24.06 -1.78 5.10
N ASN A 248 23.50 -2.36 4.03
CA ASN A 248 22.16 -2.96 3.96
C ASN A 248 22.06 -4.08 4.99
N SER A 249 21.69 -3.78 6.23
CA SER A 249 21.39 -4.83 7.19
C SER A 249 20.10 -5.53 6.76
N SER A 250 20.17 -6.85 6.55
CA SER A 250 19.00 -7.68 6.33
C SER A 250 18.11 -7.66 7.57
N VAL A 251 16.83 -7.38 7.37
CA VAL A 251 15.79 -7.34 8.40
C VAL A 251 14.72 -8.34 8.01
N GLN A 252 14.34 -9.20 8.95
CA GLN A 252 13.27 -10.17 8.76
C GLN A 252 12.08 -9.75 9.61
N ALA A 253 10.90 -9.68 9.02
CA ALA A 253 9.66 -9.32 9.70
C ALA A 253 8.58 -10.37 9.44
N PRO A 254 7.97 -10.97 10.49
CA PRO A 254 6.79 -11.80 10.29
C PRO A 254 5.63 -10.93 9.82
N VAL A 255 4.96 -11.38 8.76
CA VAL A 255 3.79 -10.72 8.16
C VAL A 255 2.69 -11.76 7.92
N ILE A 256 1.45 -11.29 7.85
CA ILE A 256 0.33 -12.12 7.41
C ILE A 256 0.13 -11.92 5.91
N ILE A 257 -0.02 -13.04 5.22
CA ILE A 257 -0.12 -13.14 3.78
C ILE A 257 -1.43 -13.87 3.46
N GLY A 258 -2.19 -13.32 2.53
CA GLY A 258 -3.25 -14.06 1.86
C GLY A 258 -2.64 -15.01 0.84
N CYS A 259 -2.70 -16.32 1.10
CA CYS A 259 -2.43 -17.35 0.09
C CYS A 259 -3.58 -17.33 -0.94
N GLY A 260 -3.39 -16.60 -2.04
CA GLY A 260 -4.40 -16.33 -3.08
C GLY A 260 -4.61 -17.52 -4.00
N MET A 261 -5.38 -18.50 -3.54
CA MET A 261 -5.67 -19.73 -4.30
C MET A 261 -6.65 -19.50 -5.46
N LYS A 262 -7.54 -18.51 -5.33
CA LYS A 262 -8.53 -18.16 -6.35
C LYS A 262 -8.65 -16.65 -6.52
N GLN A 263 -8.49 -16.19 -7.76
CA GLN A 263 -8.59 -14.80 -8.21
C GLN A 263 -9.72 -14.68 -9.25
N SER A 264 -10.32 -13.50 -9.33
CA SER A 264 -11.36 -13.18 -10.31
C SER A 264 -11.21 -11.76 -10.87
N GLY A 265 -11.94 -11.47 -11.95
CA GLY A 265 -11.97 -10.14 -12.56
C GLY A 265 -10.60 -9.73 -13.10
N GLY A 266 -10.25 -8.45 -12.95
CA GLY A 266 -9.00 -7.89 -13.51
C GLY A 266 -7.73 -8.58 -13.02
N TYR A 267 -7.75 -9.19 -11.83
CA TYR A 267 -6.60 -9.97 -11.35
C TYR A 267 -6.39 -11.27 -12.12
N LEU A 268 -7.48 -11.96 -12.49
CA LEU A 268 -7.39 -13.15 -13.33
C LEU A 268 -6.93 -12.81 -14.77
N GLU A 269 -7.20 -11.58 -15.20
CA GLU A 269 -6.81 -11.05 -16.52
C GLU A 269 -5.37 -10.54 -16.59
N GLY A 270 -4.67 -10.46 -15.45
CA GLY A 270 -3.23 -10.17 -15.40
C GLY A 270 -2.82 -8.92 -14.63
N ILE A 271 -3.75 -8.20 -13.98
CA ILE A 271 -3.39 -7.16 -13.01
C ILE A 271 -2.87 -7.84 -11.73
N ALA A 272 -1.78 -7.34 -11.13
CA ALA A 272 -1.22 -7.91 -9.89
C ALA A 272 -1.05 -9.47 -9.91
N PRO A 273 -0.51 -10.06 -10.98
CA PRO A 273 -0.53 -11.51 -11.18
C PRO A 273 0.33 -12.26 -10.16
N ASP A 274 1.41 -11.62 -9.69
CA ASP A 274 2.35 -12.11 -8.67
C ASP A 274 2.01 -11.58 -7.26
N GLY A 275 0.85 -10.95 -7.11
CA GLY A 275 0.33 -10.46 -5.84
C GLY A 275 0.20 -8.93 -5.74
N LEU A 276 -0.31 -8.51 -4.58
CA LEU A 276 -0.56 -7.12 -4.23
C LEU A 276 -0.28 -6.92 -2.75
N MET A 277 0.40 -5.82 -2.43
CA MET A 277 0.71 -5.39 -1.07
C MET A 277 -0.23 -4.29 -0.64
N GLY A 278 -1.16 -4.63 0.26
CA GLY A 278 -1.96 -3.66 0.99
C GLY A 278 -1.12 -2.81 1.96
N LEU A 279 -1.26 -1.50 1.85
CA LEU A 279 -0.59 -0.47 2.66
C LEU A 279 -1.59 0.32 3.52
N GLY A 280 -2.82 -0.17 3.61
CA GLY A 280 -3.94 0.38 4.36
C GLY A 280 -3.73 0.51 5.87
N LEU A 281 -4.73 1.09 6.54
CA LEU A 281 -4.70 1.38 7.97
C LEU A 281 -4.93 0.14 8.84
N GLY A 282 -5.42 -0.97 8.27
CA GLY A 282 -5.80 -2.16 8.99
C GLY A 282 -4.65 -2.83 9.73
N GLU A 283 -5.00 -3.52 10.81
CA GLU A 283 -4.05 -4.18 11.72
C GLU A 283 -3.25 -5.31 11.05
N ILE A 284 -3.77 -5.84 9.94
CA ILE A 284 -3.18 -6.92 9.14
C ILE A 284 -2.14 -6.42 8.12
N SER A 285 -2.08 -5.11 7.86
CA SER A 285 -1.22 -4.55 6.81
C SER A 285 0.27 -4.59 7.15
N VAL A 286 1.11 -4.64 6.12
CA VAL A 286 2.57 -4.66 6.28
C VAL A 286 3.07 -3.47 7.12
N PRO A 287 2.66 -2.21 6.86
CA PRO A 287 3.03 -1.08 7.72
C PRO A 287 2.66 -1.29 9.20
N SER A 288 1.51 -1.90 9.51
CA SER A 288 1.08 -2.20 10.88
C SER A 288 1.99 -3.20 11.57
N PHE A 289 2.35 -4.29 10.89
CA PHE A 289 3.27 -5.30 11.44
C PHE A 289 4.66 -4.71 11.73
N LEU A 290 5.22 -3.94 10.80
CA LEU A 290 6.54 -3.34 10.97
C LEU A 290 6.57 -2.33 12.13
N ALA A 291 5.53 -1.50 12.25
CA ALA A 291 5.41 -0.53 13.33
C ALA A 291 5.20 -1.19 14.70
N LYS A 292 4.30 -2.19 14.81
CA LYS A 292 4.05 -2.94 16.06
C LYS A 292 5.26 -3.70 16.55
N ALA A 293 6.08 -4.21 15.63
CA ALA A 293 7.36 -4.85 15.94
C ALA A 293 8.42 -3.83 16.42
N GLY A 294 8.15 -2.53 16.37
CA GLY A 294 9.07 -1.46 16.74
C GLY A 294 10.24 -1.30 15.76
N LEU A 295 10.12 -1.85 14.54
CA LEU A 295 11.18 -1.80 13.54
C LEU A 295 11.31 -0.40 12.94
N VAL A 296 10.18 0.25 12.66
CA VAL A 296 10.08 1.59 12.07
C VAL A 296 8.99 2.40 12.76
N ARG A 297 8.95 3.71 12.49
CA ARG A 297 7.79 4.56 12.79
C ARG A 297 6.55 4.06 12.07
N ASN A 298 5.36 4.34 12.61
CA ASN A 298 4.11 4.00 11.96
C ASN A 298 3.79 5.00 10.82
N SER A 299 4.60 4.96 9.79
CA SER A 299 4.45 5.78 8.59
C SER A 299 5.14 5.09 7.41
N PHE A 300 4.82 5.53 6.21
CA PHE A 300 5.55 5.15 5.01
C PHE A 300 5.43 6.24 3.96
N SER A 301 6.21 6.12 2.89
CA SER A 301 6.13 7.02 1.76
C SER A 301 6.35 6.34 0.43
N LEU A 302 5.75 6.93 -0.58
CA LEU A 302 5.77 6.50 -1.98
C LEU A 302 6.23 7.67 -2.85
N CYS A 303 6.93 7.39 -3.92
CA CYS A 303 7.21 8.36 -4.97
C CYS A 303 7.06 7.69 -6.32
N PHE A 304 6.37 8.35 -7.25
CA PHE A 304 6.21 7.90 -8.64
C PHE A 304 6.68 9.00 -9.59
N ASP A 305 7.55 8.67 -10.54
CA ASP A 305 8.11 9.59 -11.52
C ASP A 305 7.51 9.37 -12.92
N GLU A 306 7.68 10.34 -13.82
CA GLU A 306 7.13 10.30 -15.19
C GLU A 306 7.73 9.18 -16.04
N ASP A 307 8.98 8.80 -15.76
CA ASP A 307 9.66 7.71 -16.46
C ASP A 307 9.20 6.31 -15.99
N SER A 308 8.13 6.26 -15.20
CA SER A 308 7.56 5.06 -14.58
C SER A 308 8.44 4.43 -13.49
N SER A 309 9.49 5.12 -13.05
CA SER A 309 10.26 4.74 -11.88
C SER A 309 9.65 5.31 -10.60
N GLY A 310 10.16 4.86 -9.46
CA GLY A 310 9.71 5.33 -8.17
C GLY A 310 10.40 4.61 -7.02
N TRP A 311 9.89 4.82 -5.81
CA TRP A 311 10.36 4.08 -4.65
C TRP A 311 9.31 3.95 -3.53
N LEU A 312 9.56 3.02 -2.61
CA LEU A 312 8.81 2.79 -1.36
C LEU A 312 9.77 2.77 -0.16
N PHE A 313 9.44 3.52 0.89
CA PHE A 313 10.12 3.44 2.19
C PHE A 313 9.13 3.39 3.37
N PHE A 314 9.31 2.42 4.27
CA PHE A 314 8.62 2.34 5.55
C PHE A 314 9.39 3.12 6.63
N GLY A 315 8.66 3.77 7.54
CA GLY A 315 9.20 4.61 8.61
C GLY A 315 9.44 6.07 8.23
N ASP A 316 9.28 6.40 6.95
CA ASP A 316 9.47 7.76 6.47
C ASP A 316 8.34 8.69 6.92
N GLN A 317 8.69 9.84 7.50
CA GLN A 317 7.76 10.90 7.93
C GLN A 317 7.82 12.14 7.04
N GLY A 318 8.60 12.11 5.96
CA GLY A 318 8.77 13.22 5.04
C GLY A 318 9.64 14.35 5.57
N PRO A 319 9.88 15.38 4.74
CA PRO A 319 10.59 16.58 5.16
C PRO A 319 9.69 17.47 6.05
N VAL A 320 10.33 18.26 6.91
CA VAL A 320 9.63 19.11 7.91
C VAL A 320 8.71 20.16 7.26
N ASN A 321 9.05 20.62 6.06
CA ASN A 321 8.35 21.66 5.32
C ASN A 321 7.42 21.14 4.22
N GLN A 322 7.06 19.85 4.25
CA GLN A 322 6.06 19.31 3.31
C GLN A 322 4.67 19.94 3.54
N HIS A 323 3.88 20.00 2.49
CA HIS A 323 2.44 20.27 2.62
C HIS A 323 1.76 19.06 3.25
N SER A 324 0.65 19.28 3.96
CA SER A 324 -0.11 18.17 4.53
C SER A 324 -1.57 18.49 4.78
N THR A 325 -2.37 17.44 4.89
CA THR A 325 -3.76 17.48 5.36
C THR A 325 -4.02 16.34 6.33
N SER A 326 -5.01 16.49 7.20
CA SER A 326 -5.37 15.41 8.15
C SER A 326 -6.28 14.39 7.47
N PHE A 327 -6.11 13.12 7.82
CA PHE A 327 -7.08 12.10 7.47
C PHE A 327 -8.41 12.38 8.19
N LEU A 328 -9.50 11.99 7.55
CA LEU A 328 -10.84 12.04 8.09
C LEU A 328 -11.28 10.65 8.56
N PRO A 329 -12.03 10.56 9.66
CA PRO A 329 -12.60 9.28 10.07
C PRO A 329 -13.61 8.79 9.03
N SER A 330 -13.61 7.48 8.76
CA SER A 330 -14.49 6.81 7.80
C SER A 330 -15.93 6.78 8.30
N THR A 331 -16.14 6.65 9.61
CA THR A 331 -17.46 6.48 10.22
C THR A 331 -17.68 7.46 11.37
N SER A 332 -18.96 7.66 11.74
CA SER A 332 -19.37 8.61 12.79
C SER A 332 -18.86 8.25 14.18
N ASN A 333 -18.41 7.01 14.40
CA ASN A 333 -17.77 6.56 15.63
C ASN A 333 -16.31 7.04 15.78
N GLY A 334 -15.75 7.71 14.76
CA GLY A 334 -14.38 8.22 14.77
C GLY A 334 -13.31 7.22 14.33
N ASN A 335 -13.68 6.06 13.79
CA ASN A 335 -12.73 5.08 13.27
C ASN A 335 -12.12 5.51 11.93
N TYR A 336 -10.85 5.16 11.74
CA TYR A 336 -10.11 5.39 10.51
C TYR A 336 -9.86 4.04 9.85
N ASP A 337 -10.71 3.71 8.86
CA ASP A 337 -10.61 2.42 8.17
C ASP A 337 -9.76 2.53 6.89
N THR A 338 -9.67 3.74 6.31
CA THR A 338 -8.88 4.00 5.10
C THR A 338 -8.41 5.46 5.03
N TYR A 339 -7.57 5.78 4.05
CA TYR A 339 -6.93 7.10 3.91
C TYR A 339 -7.83 8.13 3.22
N ILE A 340 -8.85 8.59 3.93
CA ILE A 340 -9.78 9.62 3.43
C ILE A 340 -9.27 11.02 3.76
N VAL A 341 -9.27 11.91 2.79
CA VAL A 341 -8.97 13.34 2.96
C VAL A 341 -10.14 14.21 2.51
N GLY A 342 -10.24 15.43 3.04
CA GLY A 342 -11.26 16.40 2.64
C GLY A 342 -10.73 17.40 1.62
N VAL A 343 -11.24 17.36 0.40
CA VAL A 343 -10.98 18.37 -0.64
C VAL A 343 -12.01 19.48 -0.51
N GLN A 344 -11.55 20.72 -0.37
CA GLN A 344 -12.42 21.90 -0.22
C GLN A 344 -12.90 22.45 -1.57
N ALA A 345 -12.03 22.46 -2.56
CA ALA A 345 -12.36 22.92 -3.90
C ALA A 345 -11.40 22.36 -4.94
N PHE A 346 -11.90 22.29 -6.16
CA PHE A 346 -11.14 21.93 -7.36
C PHE A 346 -10.96 23.17 -8.23
N CYS A 347 -9.72 23.52 -8.57
CA CYS A 347 -9.39 24.72 -9.32
C CYS A 347 -8.76 24.37 -10.67
N ILE A 348 -9.17 25.10 -11.71
CA ILE A 348 -8.61 25.02 -13.06
C ILE A 348 -8.05 26.39 -13.44
N GLY A 349 -6.74 26.45 -13.70
CA GLY A 349 -6.02 27.70 -13.86
C GLY A 349 -6.13 28.56 -12.60
N ASN A 350 -6.70 29.76 -12.75
CA ASN A 350 -6.92 30.70 -11.65
C ASN A 350 -8.36 30.69 -11.10
N SER A 351 -9.20 29.73 -11.50
CA SER A 351 -10.60 29.66 -11.05
C SER A 351 -10.84 28.44 -10.19
N CYS A 352 -11.19 28.67 -8.93
CA CYS A 352 -11.67 27.64 -8.02
C CYS A 352 -13.18 27.51 -8.14
N ILE A 353 -13.63 26.30 -8.46
CA ILE A 353 -15.01 26.03 -8.84
C ILE A 353 -15.84 25.85 -7.56
N LYS A 354 -16.95 26.59 -7.44
CA LYS A 354 -17.86 26.47 -6.30
C LYS A 354 -18.50 25.07 -6.26
N GLU A 355 -18.85 24.61 -5.06
CA GLU A 355 -19.54 23.31 -4.87
C GLU A 355 -18.78 22.15 -5.53
N THR A 356 -17.46 22.12 -5.32
CA THR A 356 -16.57 21.01 -5.69
C THR A 356 -15.83 20.47 -4.46
N SER A 357 -16.44 20.61 -3.28
CA SER A 357 -15.94 20.00 -2.05
C SER A 357 -16.38 18.55 -1.98
N PHE A 358 -15.46 17.64 -1.68
CA PHE A 358 -15.77 16.21 -1.57
C PHE A 358 -14.76 15.53 -0.64
N LYS A 359 -15.10 14.32 -0.18
CA LYS A 359 -14.14 13.43 0.47
C LYS A 359 -13.45 12.61 -0.61
N ALA A 360 -12.15 12.40 -0.47
CA ALA A 360 -11.38 11.59 -1.40
C ALA A 360 -10.62 10.50 -0.67
N LEU A 361 -10.74 9.26 -1.14
CA LEU A 361 -9.80 8.20 -0.84
C LEU A 361 -8.47 8.47 -1.56
N VAL A 362 -7.35 8.41 -0.85
CA VAL A 362 -6.01 8.45 -1.46
C VAL A 362 -5.60 7.01 -1.74
N ASP A 363 -5.49 6.63 -3.01
CA ASP A 363 -5.32 5.24 -3.39
C ASP A 363 -4.30 5.02 -4.51
N SER A 364 -3.18 4.35 -4.19
CA SER A 364 -2.21 3.89 -5.18
C SER A 364 -2.60 2.55 -5.81
N GLY A 365 -3.62 1.84 -5.35
CA GLY A 365 -4.19 0.68 -6.03
C GLY A 365 -5.06 1.05 -7.24
N THR A 366 -5.31 2.35 -7.44
CA THR A 366 -6.09 2.87 -8.56
C THR A 366 -5.23 3.78 -9.45
N SER A 367 -5.17 3.46 -10.75
CA SER A 367 -4.29 4.17 -11.69
C SER A 367 -4.75 5.62 -11.99
N PHE A 368 -6.06 5.88 -12.01
CA PHE A 368 -6.62 7.18 -12.36
C PHE A 368 -7.50 7.77 -11.26
N THR A 369 -7.64 9.09 -11.28
CA THR A 369 -8.48 9.83 -10.34
C THR A 369 -9.95 9.77 -10.76
N PHE A 370 -10.81 9.41 -9.82
CA PHE A 370 -12.27 9.36 -9.98
C PHE A 370 -12.91 10.45 -9.13
N LEU A 371 -13.84 11.21 -9.69
CA LEU A 371 -14.53 12.29 -8.98
C LEU A 371 -16.02 11.97 -8.85
N PRO A 372 -16.69 12.37 -7.76
CA PRO A 372 -18.14 12.32 -7.68
C PRO A 372 -18.77 12.97 -8.91
N GLN A 373 -19.87 12.40 -9.40
CA GLN A 373 -20.46 12.77 -10.69
C GLN A 373 -20.69 14.28 -10.87
N ASP A 374 -21.21 14.96 -9.85
CA ASP A 374 -21.49 16.40 -9.89
C ASP A 374 -20.21 17.25 -9.93
N VAL A 375 -19.17 16.83 -9.20
CA VAL A 375 -17.84 17.45 -9.22
C VAL A 375 -17.19 17.23 -10.59
N TYR A 376 -17.21 15.99 -11.10
CA TYR A 376 -16.67 15.62 -12.41
C TYR A 376 -17.22 16.50 -13.53
N GLU A 377 -18.55 16.71 -13.56
CA GLU A 377 -19.21 17.51 -14.59
C GLU A 377 -18.78 18.98 -14.56
N LYS A 378 -18.74 19.59 -13.37
CA LYS A 378 -18.33 21.00 -13.19
C LYS A 378 -16.85 21.19 -13.56
N VAL A 379 -15.99 20.31 -13.07
CA VAL A 379 -14.53 20.35 -13.27
C VAL A 379 -14.17 20.15 -14.74
N SER A 380 -14.72 19.11 -15.36
CA SER A 380 -14.41 18.80 -16.77
C SER A 380 -14.92 19.89 -17.71
N LYS A 381 -16.06 20.51 -17.42
CA LYS A 381 -16.60 21.63 -18.20
C LYS A 381 -15.72 22.87 -18.12
N GLU A 382 -15.19 23.21 -16.94
CA GLU A 382 -14.27 24.35 -16.79
C GLU A 382 -12.92 24.07 -17.44
N PHE A 383 -12.42 22.83 -17.37
CA PHE A 383 -11.22 22.41 -18.12
C PHE A 383 -11.41 22.60 -19.63
N ASP A 384 -12.50 22.08 -20.18
CA ASP A 384 -12.86 22.21 -21.60
C ASP A 384 -12.96 23.66 -22.07
N ARG A 385 -13.54 24.53 -21.24
CA ARG A 385 -13.65 25.97 -21.53
C ARG A 385 -12.29 26.67 -21.65
N ARG A 386 -11.26 26.15 -20.98
CA ARG A 386 -9.92 26.76 -20.94
C ARG A 386 -8.93 26.14 -21.90
N VAL A 387 -9.18 24.92 -22.36
CA VAL A 387 -8.33 24.26 -23.35
C VAL A 387 -8.60 24.86 -24.73
N ASN A 388 -7.56 25.43 -25.34
CA ASN A 388 -7.62 25.93 -26.71
C ASN A 388 -7.23 24.81 -27.71
N ALA A 389 -8.05 23.77 -27.81
CA ALA A 389 -7.84 22.67 -28.73
C ALA A 389 -9.18 22.05 -29.16
N THR A 390 -9.20 21.40 -30.33
CA THR A 390 -10.42 20.78 -30.87
C THR A 390 -10.72 19.49 -30.13
N ARG A 391 -11.89 19.42 -29.48
CA ARG A 391 -12.37 18.22 -28.82
C ARG A 391 -12.56 17.05 -29.78
N THR A 392 -12.20 15.85 -29.33
CA THR A 392 -12.33 14.60 -30.10
C THR A 392 -12.52 13.42 -29.15
N SER A 393 -12.66 12.22 -29.72
CA SER A 393 -12.73 10.95 -29.00
C SER A 393 -11.72 9.99 -29.60
N TYR A 394 -11.02 9.24 -28.76
CA TYR A 394 -10.07 8.22 -29.19
C TYR A 394 -10.60 6.83 -28.82
N GLU A 395 -10.62 5.90 -29.78
CA GLU A 395 -11.02 4.52 -29.52
C GLU A 395 -10.06 3.87 -28.53
N GLY A 396 -10.60 3.16 -27.53
CA GLY A 396 -9.80 2.51 -26.47
C GLY A 396 -9.42 3.41 -25.29
N TYR A 397 -9.78 4.70 -25.30
CA TYR A 397 -9.51 5.62 -24.20
C TYR A 397 -10.81 5.92 -23.44
N PRO A 398 -10.83 5.81 -22.10
CA PRO A 398 -12.07 5.92 -21.32
C PRO A 398 -12.52 7.37 -21.09
N TRP A 399 -11.68 8.36 -21.42
CA TRP A 399 -11.94 9.76 -21.07
C TRP A 399 -12.89 10.47 -22.05
N LYS A 400 -13.86 11.19 -21.48
CA LYS A 400 -14.86 11.97 -22.22
C LYS A 400 -14.32 13.28 -22.82
N TYR A 401 -13.25 13.83 -22.24
CA TYR A 401 -12.67 15.12 -22.61
C TYR A 401 -11.27 14.91 -23.19
N CYS A 402 -11.21 14.66 -24.49
CA CYS A 402 -9.97 14.52 -25.25
C CYS A 402 -9.88 15.57 -26.36
N TYR A 403 -8.66 15.89 -26.77
CA TYR A 403 -8.36 16.99 -27.68
C TYR A 403 -7.29 16.61 -28.68
N LYS A 404 -7.43 17.08 -29.92
CA LYS A 404 -6.40 16.91 -30.96
C LYS A 404 -5.25 17.88 -30.72
N THR A 405 -4.02 17.45 -30.98
CA THR A 405 -2.86 18.35 -31.13
C THR A 405 -2.34 18.33 -32.56
N SER A 406 -1.95 19.50 -33.06
CA SER A 406 -1.40 19.70 -34.41
C SER A 406 0.13 19.77 -34.42
N SER A 407 0.78 20.04 -33.28
CA SER A 407 2.21 20.36 -33.19
C SER A 407 3.10 19.19 -32.76
N ARG A 408 2.57 17.95 -32.65
CA ARG A 408 3.23 16.79 -32.02
C ARG A 408 3.75 17.04 -30.59
N ALA A 409 3.42 18.19 -30.01
CA ALA A 409 3.70 18.60 -28.65
C ALA A 409 2.37 18.92 -27.96
N LEU A 410 2.36 18.84 -26.64
CA LEU A 410 1.19 19.23 -25.86
C LEU A 410 1.05 20.77 -25.88
N PRO A 411 -0.16 21.31 -26.11
CA PRO A 411 -0.39 22.73 -25.95
C PRO A 411 -0.28 23.12 -24.48
N LYS A 412 -0.37 24.42 -24.17
CA LYS A 412 -0.41 24.88 -22.78
C LYS A 412 -1.64 24.31 -22.07
N ILE A 413 -1.42 23.34 -21.20
CA ILE A 413 -2.46 22.70 -20.39
C ILE A 413 -2.78 23.61 -19.19
N PRO A 414 -4.05 23.89 -18.89
CA PRO A 414 -4.40 24.66 -17.70
C PRO A 414 -4.01 23.89 -16.43
N SER A 415 -3.45 24.59 -15.45
CA SER A 415 -3.09 23.97 -14.17
C SER A 415 -4.31 23.41 -13.47
N VAL A 416 -4.15 22.26 -12.81
CA VAL A 416 -5.18 21.65 -11.98
C VAL A 416 -4.71 21.66 -10.53
N THR A 417 -5.57 22.08 -9.61
CA THR A 417 -5.21 22.21 -8.20
C THR A 417 -6.36 21.78 -7.30
N LEU A 418 -6.05 20.92 -6.32
CA LEU A 418 -6.95 20.59 -5.21
C LEU A 418 -6.60 21.50 -4.04
N LEU A 419 -7.61 22.14 -3.45
CA LEU A 419 -7.47 22.89 -2.22
C LEU A 419 -7.86 22.04 -1.02
N PHE A 420 -7.01 22.07 0.00
CA PHE A 420 -7.19 21.41 1.28
C PHE A 420 -7.29 22.44 2.41
N PRO A 421 -7.77 22.05 3.60
CA PRO A 421 -7.79 22.92 4.77
C PRO A 421 -6.42 23.52 5.10
N ALA A 422 -6.46 24.65 5.84
CA ALA A 422 -5.27 25.42 6.23
C ALA A 422 -4.44 25.92 5.03
N ASP A 423 -5.12 26.29 3.95
CA ASP A 423 -4.55 26.86 2.72
C ASP A 423 -3.48 25.97 2.07
N ASN A 424 -3.54 24.66 2.29
CA ASN A 424 -2.69 23.70 1.59
C ASN A 424 -3.24 23.48 0.19
N SER A 425 -2.35 23.54 -0.81
CA SER A 425 -2.71 23.30 -2.20
C SER A 425 -1.91 22.13 -2.76
N PHE A 426 -2.59 21.30 -3.53
CA PHE A 426 -2.00 20.19 -4.25
C PHE A 426 -2.13 20.47 -5.74
N VAL A 427 -1.04 20.89 -6.37
CA VAL A 427 -1.01 21.20 -7.80
C VAL A 427 -0.70 19.92 -8.56
N VAL A 428 -1.65 19.38 -9.30
CA VAL A 428 -1.43 18.15 -10.09
C VAL A 428 -0.29 18.38 -11.07
N TYR A 429 0.67 17.46 -11.11
CA TYR A 429 1.85 17.60 -11.94
C TYR A 429 1.54 17.56 -13.43
N ASP A 430 0.95 16.44 -13.87
CA ASP A 430 0.39 16.30 -15.21
C ASP A 430 -1.09 15.87 -15.10
N PRO A 431 -2.04 16.76 -15.39
CA PRO A 431 -3.46 16.42 -15.33
C PRO A 431 -3.96 15.69 -16.58
N VAL A 432 -3.14 15.52 -17.62
CA VAL A 432 -3.56 14.93 -18.90
C VAL A 432 -2.86 13.62 -19.19
N PHE A 433 -3.52 12.77 -19.97
CA PHE A 433 -2.92 11.58 -20.54
C PHE A 433 -2.61 11.83 -22.02
N PRO A 434 -1.35 11.72 -22.48
CA PRO A 434 -1.01 11.90 -23.88
C PRO A 434 -1.50 10.71 -24.72
N VAL A 435 -2.15 11.00 -25.84
CA VAL A 435 -2.56 9.99 -26.83
C VAL A 435 -1.52 9.97 -27.93
N ASN A 436 -0.85 8.83 -28.07
CA ASN A 436 0.27 8.65 -28.99
C ASN A 436 -0.12 7.77 -30.18
N ASN A 437 0.50 8.04 -31.34
CA ASN A 437 0.56 7.11 -32.47
C ASN A 437 2.02 6.87 -32.88
N ASN A 438 2.24 6.12 -33.96
CA ASN A 438 3.58 5.80 -34.50
C ASN A 438 4.44 7.04 -34.88
N VAL A 439 3.84 8.24 -34.92
CA VAL A 439 4.43 9.48 -35.44
C VAL A 439 4.63 10.52 -34.31
N GLY A 440 4.09 10.26 -33.11
CA GLY A 440 4.19 11.10 -31.92
C GLY A 440 2.85 11.32 -31.22
N VAL A 441 2.77 12.37 -30.40
CA VAL A 441 1.53 12.76 -29.70
C VAL A 441 0.52 13.28 -30.74
N VAL A 442 -0.65 12.64 -30.81
CA VAL A 442 -1.77 13.04 -31.69
C VAL A 442 -2.90 13.74 -30.94
N GLY A 443 -2.91 13.61 -29.61
CA GLY A 443 -3.83 14.32 -28.75
C GLY A 443 -3.52 14.09 -27.29
N PHE A 444 -4.44 14.52 -26.46
CA PHE A 444 -4.39 14.30 -25.02
C PHE A 444 -5.81 14.27 -24.45
N CYS A 445 -5.97 13.61 -23.32
CA CYS A 445 -7.22 13.51 -22.60
C CYS A 445 -7.06 14.06 -21.19
N PHE A 446 -8.10 14.72 -20.66
CA PHE A 446 -8.11 15.07 -19.25
C PHE A 446 -8.27 13.80 -18.41
N ALA A 447 -7.25 13.46 -17.62
CA ALA A 447 -7.07 12.14 -17.02
C ALA A 447 -7.88 11.96 -15.72
N ILE A 448 -9.16 12.30 -15.75
CA ILE A 448 -10.12 12.08 -14.65
C ILE A 448 -11.36 11.36 -15.17
N GLN A 449 -11.98 10.56 -14.30
CA GLN A 449 -13.18 9.80 -14.62
C GLN A 449 -14.32 10.12 -13.63
N PRO A 450 -15.58 9.98 -14.05
CA PRO A 450 -16.68 9.99 -13.10
C PRO A 450 -16.64 8.72 -12.25
N GLY A 451 -16.83 8.86 -10.95
CA GLY A 451 -17.08 7.76 -10.02
C GLY A 451 -18.57 7.63 -9.73
N ASP A 452 -19.00 6.41 -9.42
CA ASP A 452 -20.39 6.10 -9.04
C ASP A 452 -20.67 6.36 -7.54
N GLU A 453 -19.65 6.75 -6.78
CA GLU A 453 -19.70 6.95 -5.33
C GLU A 453 -19.70 8.45 -4.94
N GLU A 454 -20.20 8.75 -3.74
CA GLU A 454 -20.12 10.09 -3.14
C GLU A 454 -18.69 10.48 -2.73
N ILE A 455 -17.80 9.49 -2.59
CA ILE A 455 -16.39 9.66 -2.26
C ILE A 455 -15.59 9.57 -3.57
N GLY A 456 -14.73 10.56 -3.80
CA GLY A 456 -13.78 10.53 -4.92
C GLY A 456 -12.55 9.68 -4.60
N ILE A 457 -11.72 9.42 -5.61
CA ILE A 457 -10.45 8.73 -5.47
C ILE A 457 -9.36 9.61 -6.08
N ILE A 458 -8.35 9.96 -5.29
CA ILE A 458 -7.08 10.51 -5.79
C ILE A 458 -6.20 9.31 -6.14
N GLY A 459 -6.11 9.02 -7.43
CA GLY A 459 -5.35 7.88 -7.96
C GLY A 459 -3.88 8.22 -8.21
N GLN A 460 -3.11 7.21 -8.65
CA GLN A 460 -1.68 7.34 -8.94
C GLN A 460 -1.35 8.49 -9.88
N ASN A 461 -2.16 8.73 -10.91
CA ASN A 461 -1.93 9.79 -11.89
C ASN A 461 -1.81 11.20 -11.25
N PHE A 462 -2.44 11.43 -10.09
CA PHE A 462 -2.29 12.68 -9.35
C PHE A 462 -1.13 12.64 -8.37
N MET A 463 -0.67 11.46 -7.95
CA MET A 463 0.46 11.26 -7.05
C MET A 463 1.83 11.40 -7.74
N THR A 464 1.89 11.22 -9.06
CA THR A 464 3.14 11.36 -9.84
C THR A 464 3.79 12.75 -9.68
N GLY A 465 5.12 12.77 -9.56
CA GLY A 465 5.93 13.98 -9.35
C GLY A 465 5.95 14.48 -7.90
N TYR A 466 5.56 13.62 -6.95
CA TYR A 466 5.54 13.90 -5.52
C TYR A 466 6.08 12.74 -4.69
N ARG A 467 6.75 13.09 -3.58
CA ARG A 467 6.93 12.21 -2.43
C ARG A 467 5.68 12.32 -1.57
N MET A 468 4.99 11.20 -1.42
CA MET A 468 3.73 11.04 -0.71
C MET A 468 3.98 10.37 0.60
N VAL A 469 3.52 10.97 1.70
CA VAL A 469 3.81 10.51 3.06
C VAL A 469 2.52 10.19 3.77
N PHE A 470 2.40 8.95 4.22
CA PHE A 470 1.28 8.47 5.01
C PHE A 470 1.74 8.37 6.46
N ASP A 471 1.60 9.46 7.20
CA ASP A 471 1.92 9.51 8.63
C ASP A 471 0.73 8.96 9.43
N ARG A 472 0.78 7.66 9.72
CA ARG A 472 -0.29 6.94 10.43
C ARG A 472 -0.22 7.17 11.94
N GLU A 473 0.89 7.68 12.48
CA GLU A 473 1.00 8.13 13.87
C GLU A 473 0.25 9.46 14.07
N ALA A 474 0.44 10.40 13.16
CA ALA A 474 -0.20 11.72 13.22
C ALA A 474 -1.56 11.78 12.50
N LEU A 475 -1.94 10.71 11.80
CA LEU A 475 -3.11 10.62 10.92
C LEU A 475 -3.13 11.75 9.88
N LYS A 476 -2.03 11.89 9.14
CA LYS A 476 -1.85 12.93 8.11
C LYS A 476 -1.35 12.36 6.79
N PHE A 477 -1.84 12.95 5.71
CA PHE A 477 -1.28 12.81 4.38
C PHE A 477 -0.36 14.01 4.09
N GLY A 478 0.90 13.73 3.79
CA GLY A 478 1.92 14.72 3.45
C GLY A 478 2.36 14.63 2.00
N TRP A 479 2.75 15.76 1.41
CA TRP A 479 3.30 15.82 0.06
C TRP A 479 4.37 16.89 -0.14
N SER A 480 5.38 16.54 -0.92
CA SER A 480 6.40 17.46 -1.43
C SER A 480 6.80 17.08 -2.85
N ARG A 481 7.08 18.06 -3.70
CA ARG A 481 7.61 17.80 -5.06
C ARG A 481 8.86 16.94 -4.99
N SER A 482 8.95 15.94 -5.87
CA SER A 482 10.08 15.03 -5.95
C SER A 482 10.16 14.44 -7.35
N ASN A 483 11.37 14.21 -7.84
CA ASN A 483 11.67 13.40 -9.03
C ASN A 483 12.10 11.97 -8.63
N CYS A 484 11.76 11.55 -7.41
CA CYS A 484 12.10 10.26 -6.85
C CYS A 484 13.61 9.95 -6.74
N GLN A 485 14.50 10.95 -6.85
CA GLN A 485 15.95 10.76 -6.61
C GLN A 485 16.42 11.22 -5.22
N ASP A 486 15.57 11.95 -4.49
CA ASP A 486 15.95 12.62 -3.23
C ASP A 486 16.45 11.68 -2.12
N LEU A 487 16.07 10.40 -2.18
CA LEU A 487 16.43 9.37 -1.21
C LEU A 487 17.32 8.26 -1.78
N SER A 488 17.43 8.14 -3.10
CA SER A 488 18.38 7.22 -3.75
C SER A 488 19.82 7.76 -3.73
N ASP A 489 19.98 9.08 -3.80
CA ASP A 489 21.29 9.77 -3.84
C ASP A 489 21.77 10.29 -2.47
N ALA A 490 21.22 9.77 -1.37
CA ALA A 490 21.29 10.36 -0.03
C ALA A 490 22.71 10.52 0.57
N LYS A 491 23.40 11.58 0.14
CA LYS A 491 24.45 12.31 0.87
C LYS A 491 23.92 13.47 1.71
N SER A 492 22.60 13.73 1.73
CA SER A 492 22.05 14.95 2.34
C SER A 492 20.75 14.76 3.14
N LEU A 493 20.55 13.61 3.80
CA LEU A 493 19.53 13.49 4.84
C LEU A 493 19.94 14.30 6.09
N ASN A 494 19.81 15.62 6.03
CA ASN A 494 19.79 16.49 7.20
C ASN A 494 18.42 16.37 7.89
N LEU A 495 18.15 15.22 8.48
CA LEU A 495 17.07 15.06 9.46
C LEU A 495 17.57 15.59 10.80
N THR A 496 17.62 16.91 10.97
CA THR A 496 18.01 17.54 12.23
C THR A 496 16.78 17.65 13.16
N PRO A 497 16.92 17.36 14.48
CA PRO A 497 15.89 17.72 15.47
C PRO A 497 15.70 19.24 15.53
N PRO A 498 14.49 19.74 15.85
CA PRO A 498 14.12 21.13 15.64
C PRO A 498 14.91 22.11 16.54
N PRO A 499 15.45 23.21 16.00
CA PRO A 499 15.76 24.39 16.78
C PRO A 499 14.49 25.24 16.98
N ILE A 500 14.30 25.68 18.22
CA ILE A 500 13.22 26.58 18.64
C ILE A 500 13.48 27.98 18.06
N GLY A 501 12.53 28.50 17.27
CA GLY A 501 12.27 29.94 17.16
C GLY A 501 12.41 30.62 15.78
N THR A 502 11.26 30.79 15.09
CA THR A 502 10.84 31.98 14.28
C THR A 502 11.64 32.37 12.99
N PRO A 503 11.11 33.23 12.07
CA PRO A 503 10.16 32.86 11.01
C PRO A 503 10.50 33.34 9.57
N ALA A 504 9.73 32.83 8.60
CA ALA A 504 9.36 33.36 7.27
C ALA A 504 10.38 33.45 6.10
N ASN A 505 10.03 32.69 5.04
CA ASN A 505 10.08 32.92 3.57
C ASN A 505 11.15 33.85 2.95
N PRO A 506 11.73 33.46 1.79
CA PRO A 506 11.10 33.86 0.53
C PRO A 506 11.17 32.83 -0.63
N LEU A 507 10.30 33.04 -1.64
CA LEU A 507 10.29 32.43 -2.98
C LEU A 507 11.66 32.49 -3.70
N PRO A 508 11.89 31.60 -4.69
CA PRO A 508 12.04 32.08 -6.07
C PRO A 508 11.40 31.15 -7.14
N THR A 509 10.64 31.67 -8.11
CA THR A 509 11.00 32.16 -9.47
C THR A 509 11.43 31.07 -10.49
N ASN A 510 10.68 31.06 -11.61
CA ASN A 510 10.89 30.36 -12.89
C ASN A 510 12.35 30.22 -13.32
N GLU A 511 12.71 29.11 -14.00
CA GLU A 511 13.32 29.12 -15.35
C GLU A 511 13.04 27.82 -16.11
N GLN A 512 12.39 27.96 -17.27
CA GLN A 512 12.32 26.99 -18.35
C GLN A 512 13.64 27.00 -19.13
N GLN A 513 14.20 25.84 -19.47
CA GLN A 513 15.01 25.72 -20.68
C GLN A 513 15.00 24.27 -21.20
N SER A 514 14.19 24.06 -22.24
CA SER A 514 14.19 22.89 -23.11
C SER A 514 15.35 22.95 -24.11
N ASN A 515 15.95 21.81 -24.44
CA ASN A 515 16.61 21.65 -25.73
C ASN A 515 16.33 20.27 -26.36
N PRO A 516 16.12 20.19 -27.68
CA PRO A 516 15.47 19.06 -28.35
C PRO A 516 16.46 18.10 -29.01
N GLY A 517 16.09 16.83 -29.05
CA GLY A 517 16.60 15.91 -30.07
C GLY A 517 16.82 14.49 -29.55
N GLN A 518 15.94 13.57 -29.91
CA GLN A 518 16.31 12.31 -30.59
C GLN A 518 15.07 11.50 -30.94
N HIS A 519 15.15 10.84 -32.11
CA HIS A 519 14.08 10.14 -32.80
C HIS A 519 13.70 8.82 -32.12
N ALA A 520 12.39 8.59 -31.92
CA ALA A 520 11.85 7.35 -31.37
C ALA A 520 11.22 6.48 -32.47
N VAL A 521 11.52 5.18 -32.41
CA VAL A 521 11.01 4.08 -33.24
C VAL A 521 9.70 3.56 -32.61
N ALA A 522 8.71 3.27 -33.46
CA ALA A 522 7.36 2.85 -33.09
C ALA A 522 7.28 1.43 -32.50
N PRO A 523 6.33 1.18 -31.58
CA PRO A 523 5.78 -0.16 -31.43
C PRO A 523 4.24 -0.23 -31.44
N ALA A 524 3.80 -1.24 -32.19
CA ALA A 524 2.71 -2.19 -32.00
C ALA A 524 1.39 -1.75 -31.35
N VAL A 525 0.36 -1.83 -32.20
CA VAL A 525 -1.07 -1.85 -31.91
C VAL A 525 -1.41 -3.02 -30.96
N ALA A 526 -2.04 -2.70 -29.81
CA ALA A 526 -2.69 -3.68 -28.94
C ALA A 526 -4.21 -3.61 -29.09
N GLY A 527 -4.83 -4.79 -29.07
CA GLY A 527 -6.20 -5.05 -29.48
C GLY A 527 -7.28 -4.55 -28.52
N ARG A 528 -8.49 -4.50 -29.10
CA ARG A 528 -9.75 -4.03 -28.53
C ARG A 528 -10.09 -4.63 -27.16
N ALA A 529 -10.46 -3.77 -26.22
CA ALA A 529 -11.49 -4.08 -25.22
C ALA A 529 -12.87 -3.59 -25.74
N PRO A 530 -13.98 -4.29 -25.46
CA PRO A 530 -15.27 -3.98 -26.06
C PRO A 530 -15.85 -2.67 -25.54
N SER A 531 -16.33 -1.86 -26.48
CA SER A 531 -17.16 -0.69 -26.22
C SER A 531 -18.63 -1.07 -26.37
N LYS A 532 -19.38 -1.08 -25.27
CA LYS A 532 -20.75 -0.52 -25.18
C LYS A 532 -21.44 -0.85 -23.87
N SER A 533 -22.02 0.20 -23.31
CA SER A 533 -23.13 0.21 -22.36
C SER A 533 -24.42 -0.34 -23.00
N SER A 534 -25.14 -1.21 -22.28
CA SER A 534 -26.61 -1.15 -22.23
C SER A 534 -27.21 -1.93 -21.08
N ALA A 535 -28.33 -1.37 -20.64
CA ALA A 535 -29.15 -1.67 -19.48
C ALA A 535 -29.64 -3.12 -19.33
N ALA A 536 -29.70 -3.50 -18.05
CA ALA A 536 -30.67 -4.36 -17.37
C ALA A 536 -30.70 -5.86 -17.72
N SER A 537 -30.41 -6.66 -16.69
CA SER A 537 -31.35 -7.71 -16.31
C SER A 537 -31.70 -7.56 -14.82
N SER A 538 -32.93 -7.13 -14.56
CA SER A 538 -33.58 -7.09 -13.25
C SER A 538 -33.93 -8.51 -12.82
N TRP A 539 -32.94 -9.30 -12.39
CA TRP A 539 -33.14 -10.69 -11.96
C TRP A 539 -32.88 -10.94 -10.46
N ILE A 540 -32.60 -9.88 -9.68
CA ILE A 540 -32.32 -10.02 -8.24
C ILE A 540 -33.48 -9.51 -7.35
N THR A 541 -34.41 -8.74 -7.91
CA THR A 541 -35.60 -8.28 -7.16
C THR A 541 -36.77 -9.28 -7.16
N GLU A 542 -36.96 -10.09 -8.20
CA GLU A 542 -38.00 -11.14 -8.24
C GLU A 542 -37.71 -12.34 -7.32
N LEU A 543 -36.43 -12.66 -7.08
CA LEU A 543 -36.05 -13.76 -6.20
C LEU A 543 -36.30 -13.44 -4.72
N ARG A 544 -36.15 -12.18 -4.31
CA ARG A 544 -36.42 -11.73 -2.93
C ARG A 544 -37.92 -11.67 -2.63
N PHE A 545 -38.76 -11.31 -3.60
CA PHE A 545 -40.22 -11.36 -3.43
C PHE A 545 -40.78 -12.79 -3.43
N SER A 546 -40.19 -13.71 -4.20
CA SER A 546 -40.57 -15.13 -4.17
C SER A 546 -40.22 -15.83 -2.85
N LEU A 547 -39.07 -15.51 -2.24
CA LEU A 547 -38.68 -16.07 -0.93
C LEU A 547 -39.51 -15.48 0.23
N LEU A 548 -39.93 -14.22 0.14
CA LEU A 548 -40.88 -13.64 1.10
C LEU A 548 -42.29 -14.25 0.96
N ARG A 549 -42.75 -14.54 -0.25
CA ARG A 549 -44.04 -15.24 -0.45
C ARG A 549 -43.99 -16.69 0.03
N LEU A 550 -42.86 -17.38 -0.16
CA LEU A 550 -42.70 -18.76 0.32
C LEU A 550 -42.65 -18.84 1.86
N SER A 551 -42.00 -17.89 2.52
CA SER A 551 -41.99 -17.82 4.00
C SER A 551 -43.36 -17.44 4.58
N LEU A 552 -44.12 -16.57 3.92
CA LEU A 552 -45.52 -16.29 4.28
C LEU A 552 -46.46 -17.49 4.06
N LEU A 553 -46.25 -18.27 3.00
CA LEU A 553 -46.99 -19.52 2.75
C LEU A 553 -46.65 -20.61 3.77
N ILE A 554 -45.39 -20.74 4.17
CA ILE A 554 -44.96 -21.69 5.21
C ILE A 554 -45.53 -21.29 6.58
N LEU A 555 -45.58 -19.98 6.89
CA LEU A 555 -46.18 -19.47 8.11
C LEU A 555 -47.71 -19.69 8.13
N GLN A 556 -48.40 -19.48 7.00
CA GLN A 556 -49.83 -19.79 6.91
C GLN A 556 -50.10 -21.30 6.97
N LEU A 557 -49.22 -22.13 6.41
CA LEU A 557 -49.34 -23.59 6.52
C LEU A 557 -49.13 -24.07 7.96
N HIS A 558 -48.23 -23.45 8.72
CA HIS A 558 -48.05 -23.75 10.15
C HIS A 558 -49.28 -23.32 10.96
N ILE A 559 -49.83 -22.13 10.72
CA ILE A 559 -51.04 -21.67 11.41
C ILE A 559 -52.24 -22.58 11.11
N VAL A 560 -52.38 -23.06 9.86
CA VAL A 560 -53.44 -24.01 9.48
C VAL A 560 -53.21 -25.40 10.05
N LEU A 561 -51.97 -25.89 10.11
CA LEU A 561 -51.64 -27.17 10.77
C LEU A 561 -51.88 -27.10 12.29
N ASP A 562 -51.53 -25.99 12.94
CA ASP A 562 -51.79 -25.77 14.37
C ASP A 562 -53.30 -25.67 14.65
N PHE A 563 -54.07 -25.09 13.73
CA PHE A 563 -55.53 -25.06 13.83
C PHE A 563 -56.17 -26.45 13.62
N LEU A 564 -55.64 -27.25 12.69
CA LEU A 564 -56.10 -28.62 12.43
C LEU A 564 -55.68 -29.61 13.52
N MET A 565 -54.49 -29.44 14.10
CA MET A 565 -54.03 -30.25 15.24
C MET A 565 -54.66 -29.79 16.57
N GLY A 566 -55.08 -28.52 16.67
CA GLY A 566 -55.87 -28.01 17.79
C GLY A 566 -57.33 -28.50 17.82
N THR A 567 -57.84 -29.07 16.71
CA THR A 567 -59.18 -29.67 16.65
C THR A 567 -59.23 -31.18 16.96
N CYS A 568 -58.12 -31.79 17.40
CA CYS A 568 -58.08 -33.18 17.88
C CYS A 568 -58.09 -33.33 19.41
N PHE A 569 -58.34 -32.26 20.15
CA PHE A 569 -58.68 -32.30 21.57
C PHE A 569 -59.87 -31.41 21.85
N PHE A 570 -61.06 -31.90 21.48
CA PHE A 570 -62.31 -31.76 22.23
C PHE A 570 -63.29 -32.87 21.82
#